data_AF-D2YI74-F1
#
_entry.id   AF-D2YI74-F1
#
_cell.length_a   1.000
_cell.length_b   1.000
_cell.length_c   1.000
_cell.angle_alpha   90.00
_cell.angle_beta   90.00
_cell.angle_gamma   90.00
#
_symmetry.space_group_name_H-M   'P 1'
#
loop_
_entity.id
_entity.type
_entity.pdbx_description
1 polymer ?
#
loop_
_entity_poly.entity_id
_entity_poly.type
_entity_poly.pdbx_seq_one_letter_code
_entity_poly.pdbx_strand_id
1 'polypeptide(L)'
;MLLLVVLLAFFFIYKKAKFWWHNRYRREALDALLRLSPNDALWPRKMFKIVKAVMVYIDPKNAAIYGQPLLNQMDHYRQGGSNIAKNAHFTQWVVWLENPQSPTPDFAVLRKEINAWLTHHQLPEKAE
;
A
#
# COMPACT_ATOMS: atom_id res chain seq x y z
N MET A 1 25.72 -19.96 29.98
CA MET A 1 25.10 -18.64 30.22
C MET A 1 25.49 -17.63 29.14
N LEU A 2 26.76 -17.22 29.01
CA LEU A 2 27.17 -16.20 28.02
C LEU A 2 26.82 -16.56 26.57
N LEU A 3 27.08 -17.82 26.18
CA LEU A 3 26.82 -18.32 24.81
C LEU A 3 25.33 -18.34 24.47
N LEU A 4 24.46 -18.62 25.45
CA LEU A 4 23.00 -18.57 25.28
C LEU A 4 22.50 -17.13 25.10
N VAL A 5 23.04 -16.18 25.86
CA VAL A 5 22.72 -14.74 25.74
C VAL A 5 23.12 -14.23 24.36
N VAL A 6 24.30 -14.63 23.87
CA VAL A 6 24.79 -14.25 22.53
C VAL A 6 23.87 -14.81 21.44
N LEU A 7 23.46 -16.08 21.51
CA LEU A 7 22.54 -16.69 20.54
C LEU A 7 21.17 -16.00 20.53
N LEU A 8 20.62 -15.68 21.71
CA LEU A 8 19.36 -14.94 21.80
C LEU A 8 19.48 -13.54 21.21
N ALA A 9 20.57 -12.83 21.48
CA ALA A 9 20.82 -11.52 20.90
C ALA A 9 20.84 -11.57 19.36
N PHE A 10 21.57 -12.53 18.77
CA PHE A 10 21.58 -12.74 17.32
C PHE A 10 20.19 -13.09 16.77
N PHE A 11 19.43 -13.93 17.46
CA PHE A 11 18.07 -14.28 17.05
C PHE A 11 17.14 -13.06 17.02
N PHE A 12 17.18 -12.21 18.05
CA PHE A 12 16.39 -10.97 18.09
C PHE A 12 16.81 -9.98 17.02
N ILE A 13 18.12 -9.80 16.80
CA ILE A 13 18.64 -8.94 15.73
C ILE A 13 18.18 -9.44 14.37
N TYR A 14 18.30 -10.74 14.10
CA TYR A 14 17.82 -11.35 12.86
C TYR A 14 16.32 -11.12 12.66
N LYS A 15 15.51 -11.38 13.69
CA LYS A 15 14.05 -11.16 13.62
C LYS A 15 13.71 -9.70 13.34
N LYS A 16 14.41 -8.75 13.98
CA LYS A 16 14.24 -7.32 13.76
C LYS A 16 14.68 -6.90 12.36
N ALA A 17 15.81 -7.39 11.88
CA ALA A 17 16.31 -7.14 10.53
C ALA A 17 15.34 -7.69 9.47
N LYS A 18 14.87 -8.94 9.64
CA LYS A 18 13.85 -9.55 8.78
C LYS A 18 12.60 -8.69 8.77
N PHE A 19 12.05 -8.32 9.93
CA PHE A 19 10.87 -7.47 10.01
C PHE A 19 11.07 -6.09 9.37
N TRP A 20 12.24 -5.47 9.58
CA TRP A 20 12.60 -4.17 9.02
C TRP A 20 12.71 -4.21 7.50
N TRP A 21 13.33 -5.27 6.96
CA TRP A 21 13.45 -5.51 5.53
C TRP A 21 12.08 -5.72 4.89
N HIS A 22 11.25 -6.58 5.48
CA HIS A 22 9.90 -6.82 4.99
C HIS A 22 9.03 -5.56 5.02
N ASN A 23 9.25 -4.61 5.94
CA ASN A 23 8.52 -3.33 5.99
C ASN A 23 9.23 -2.17 5.26
N ARG A 24 10.31 -2.42 4.53
CA ARG A 24 11.04 -1.38 3.80
C ARG A 24 10.18 -0.74 2.70
N TYR A 25 9.53 -1.55 1.87
CA TYR A 25 8.67 -1.07 0.78
C TYR A 25 7.56 -0.13 1.29
N ARG A 26 6.99 -0.43 2.46
CA ARG A 26 5.94 0.39 3.08
C ARG A 26 6.45 1.80 3.39
N ARG A 27 7.65 1.91 3.95
CA ARG A 27 8.28 3.20 4.24
C ARG A 27 8.58 3.97 2.97
N GLU A 28 9.14 3.31 1.96
CA GLU A 28 9.41 3.94 0.66
C GLU A 28 8.12 4.46 0.00
N ALA A 29 7.04 3.69 0.08
CA ALA A 29 5.72 4.09 -0.43
C ALA A 29 5.12 5.27 0.34
N LEU A 30 5.23 5.27 1.68
CA LEU A 30 4.78 6.40 2.51
C LEU A 30 5.59 7.66 2.24
N ASP A 31 6.92 7.56 2.13
CA ASP A 31 7.79 8.67 1.78
C ASP A 31 7.49 9.21 0.38
N ALA A 32 7.25 8.33 -0.60
CA ALA A 32 6.84 8.73 -1.94
C ALA A 32 5.50 9.47 -1.91
N LEU A 33 4.53 8.98 -1.13
CA LEU A 33 3.22 9.63 -0.96
C LEU A 33 3.35 10.99 -0.27
N LEU A 34 4.25 11.14 0.70
CA LEU A 34 4.54 12.40 1.38
C LEU A 34 5.10 13.46 0.43
N ARG A 35 5.97 13.06 -0.50
CA ARG A 35 6.59 13.97 -1.48
C ARG A 35 5.65 14.43 -2.59
N LEU A 36 4.46 13.84 -2.74
CA LEU A 36 3.49 14.31 -3.72
C LEU A 36 2.89 15.66 -3.29
N SER A 37 3.10 16.67 -4.13
CA SER A 37 2.52 18.01 -3.95
C SER A 37 1.01 17.96 -4.15
N PRO A 38 0.19 18.54 -3.24
CA PRO A 38 -1.26 18.63 -3.42
C PRO A 38 -1.70 19.35 -4.70
N ASN A 39 -0.84 20.22 -5.26
CA ASN A 39 -1.14 21.03 -6.45
C ASN A 39 -0.64 20.39 -7.76
N ASP A 40 -0.15 19.15 -7.71
CA ASP A 40 0.37 18.46 -8.90
C ASP A 40 -0.80 17.91 -9.75
N ALA A 41 -0.93 18.37 -11.00
CA ALA A 41 -1.97 17.88 -11.90
C ALA A 41 -1.85 16.37 -12.22
N LEU A 42 -0.64 15.79 -12.06
CA LEU A 42 -0.38 14.36 -12.21
C LEU A 42 -0.47 13.59 -10.91
N TRP A 43 -0.81 14.25 -9.80
CA TRP A 43 -0.91 13.66 -8.46
C TRP A 43 -1.69 12.34 -8.45
N PRO A 44 -2.87 12.21 -9.10
CA PRO A 44 -3.66 10.98 -8.99
C PRO A 44 -3.00 9.80 -9.71
N ARG A 45 -2.30 10.06 -10.82
CA ARG A 45 -1.55 9.04 -11.56
C ARG A 45 -0.27 8.64 -10.82
N LYS A 46 0.42 9.61 -10.20
CA LYS A 46 1.62 9.32 -9.39
C LYS A 46 1.26 8.49 -8.16
N MET A 47 0.17 8.84 -7.49
CA MET A 47 -0.36 8.06 -6.38
C MET A 47 -0.76 6.64 -6.82
N PHE A 48 -1.41 6.49 -7.98
CA PHE A 48 -1.74 5.19 -8.54
C PHE A 48 -0.49 4.31 -8.76
N LYS A 49 0.59 4.90 -9.27
CA LYS A 49 1.86 4.19 -9.44
C LYS A 49 2.43 3.71 -8.10
N ILE A 50 2.33 4.50 -7.04
CA ILE A 50 2.77 4.10 -5.69
C ILE A 50 1.96 2.89 -5.20
N VAL A 51 0.62 2.96 -5.28
CA VAL A 51 -0.25 1.84 -4.89
C VAL A 51 0.07 0.60 -5.72
N LYS A 52 0.21 0.74 -7.04
CA LYS A 52 0.57 -0.37 -7.93
C LYS A 52 1.91 -1.00 -7.59
N ALA A 53 2.95 -0.20 -7.31
CA ALA A 53 4.25 -0.72 -6.90
C ALA A 53 4.15 -1.54 -5.62
N VAL A 54 3.38 -1.07 -4.64
CA VAL A 54 3.11 -1.81 -3.40
C VAL A 54 2.36 -3.10 -3.68
N MET A 55 1.31 -3.07 -4.49
CA MET A 55 0.55 -4.27 -4.83
C MET A 55 1.41 -5.33 -5.52
N VAL A 56 2.27 -4.93 -6.46
CA VAL A 56 3.21 -5.83 -7.15
C VAL A 56 4.28 -6.37 -6.18
N TYR A 57 4.72 -5.57 -5.22
CA TYR A 57 5.64 -6.03 -4.18
C TYR A 57 5.00 -7.11 -3.28
N ILE A 58 3.72 -6.94 -2.93
CA ILE A 58 2.97 -7.92 -2.12
C ILE A 58 2.82 -9.24 -2.89
N ASP A 59 2.34 -9.18 -4.13
CA ASP A 59 2.25 -10.33 -5.04
C ASP A 59 2.48 -9.85 -6.49
N PRO A 60 3.49 -10.38 -7.21
CA PRO A 60 3.75 -10.03 -8.61
C PRO A 60 2.53 -10.21 -9.54
N LYS A 61 1.61 -11.13 -9.23
CA LYS A 61 0.37 -11.35 -10.00
C LYS A 61 -0.52 -10.10 -10.03
N ASN A 62 -0.39 -9.21 -9.05
CA ASN A 62 -1.12 -7.95 -9.02
C ASN A 62 -0.69 -6.96 -10.12
N ALA A 63 0.37 -7.24 -10.88
CA ALA A 63 0.84 -6.39 -11.98
C ALA A 63 -0.23 -6.16 -13.05
N ALA A 64 -1.02 -7.19 -13.37
CA ALA A 64 -2.08 -7.13 -14.38
C ALA A 64 -3.43 -6.56 -13.87
N ILE A 65 -3.55 -6.31 -12.56
CA ILE A 65 -4.83 -5.90 -11.95
C ILE A 65 -4.96 -4.36 -11.97
N TYR A 66 -6.07 -3.85 -12.51
CA TYR A 66 -6.42 -2.43 -12.61
C TYR A 66 -7.90 -2.26 -12.28
N GLY A 67 -8.40 -1.02 -12.27
CA GLY A 67 -9.83 -0.79 -12.18
C GLY A 67 -10.43 -1.21 -10.82
N GLN A 68 -11.70 -1.62 -10.86
CA GLN A 68 -12.40 -2.20 -9.71
C GLN A 68 -11.71 -3.45 -9.13
N PRO A 69 -11.17 -4.40 -9.94
CA PRO A 69 -10.38 -5.51 -9.42
C PRO A 69 -9.22 -5.11 -8.51
N LEU A 70 -8.57 -3.96 -8.77
CA LEU A 70 -7.49 -3.47 -7.91
C LEU A 70 -8.01 -3.14 -6.51
N LEU A 71 -9.16 -2.46 -6.43
CA LEU A 71 -9.76 -2.07 -5.15
C LEU A 71 -10.20 -3.30 -4.34
N ASN A 72 -10.75 -4.32 -5.01
CA ASN A 72 -11.10 -5.59 -4.38
C ASN A 72 -9.87 -6.27 -3.77
N GLN A 73 -8.74 -6.24 -4.49
CA GLN A 73 -7.49 -6.83 -4.00
C GLN A 73 -6.89 -6.00 -2.85
N MET A 74 -7.03 -4.67 -2.87
CA MET A 74 -6.64 -3.82 -1.74
C MET A 74 -7.47 -4.14 -0.48
N ASP A 75 -8.76 -4.45 -0.64
CA ASP A 75 -9.61 -4.91 0.47
C ASP A 75 -9.16 -6.25 1.02
N HIS A 76 -8.80 -7.20 0.15
CA HIS A 76 -8.29 -8.50 0.57
C HIS A 76 -7.06 -8.39 1.48
N TYR A 77 -6.17 -7.43 1.22
CA TYR A 77 -4.98 -7.20 2.04
C TYR A 77 -5.23 -6.45 3.34
N ARG A 78 -6.46 -6.04 3.66
CA ARG A 78 -6.77 -5.32 4.89
C ARG A 78 -7.62 -6.17 5.83
N GLN A 79 -7.06 -6.51 6.99
CA GLN A 79 -7.82 -7.22 8.03
C GLN A 79 -8.97 -6.35 8.58
N GLY A 80 -10.09 -7.00 8.90
CA GLY A 80 -11.24 -6.35 9.53
C GLY A 80 -12.32 -5.81 8.59
N GLY A 81 -12.36 -6.26 7.33
CA GLY A 81 -13.46 -5.95 6.41
C GLY A 81 -13.46 -4.51 5.93
N SER A 82 -12.35 -4.06 5.32
CA SER A 82 -12.39 -2.76 4.65
C SER A 82 -13.34 -2.80 3.46
N ASN A 83 -13.88 -1.62 3.14
CA ASN A 83 -14.81 -1.40 2.05
C ASN A 83 -14.18 -0.46 1.00
N ILE A 84 -12.89 -0.59 0.70
CA ILE A 84 -12.17 0.21 -0.30
C ILE A 84 -12.86 0.09 -1.66
N ALA A 85 -13.24 -1.13 -2.05
CA ALA A 85 -13.98 -1.39 -3.29
C ALA A 85 -15.35 -0.72 -3.35
N LYS A 86 -15.97 -0.42 -2.20
CA LYS A 86 -17.28 0.25 -2.10
C LYS A 86 -17.17 1.72 -1.71
N ASN A 87 -15.98 2.20 -1.40
CA ASN A 87 -15.74 3.58 -0.97
C ASN A 87 -15.79 4.50 -2.18
N ALA A 88 -16.65 5.53 -2.11
CA ALA A 88 -16.89 6.46 -3.20
C ALA A 88 -15.62 7.20 -3.67
N HIS A 89 -14.69 7.53 -2.76
CA HIS A 89 -13.45 8.21 -3.12
C HIS A 89 -12.53 7.31 -3.96
N PHE A 90 -12.43 6.02 -3.61
CA PHE A 90 -11.63 5.05 -4.36
C PHE A 90 -12.25 4.70 -5.71
N THR A 91 -13.56 4.50 -5.77
CA THR A 91 -14.25 4.18 -7.02
C THR A 91 -14.21 5.38 -7.97
N GLN A 92 -14.47 6.59 -7.49
CA GLN A 92 -14.34 7.82 -8.26
C GLN A 92 -12.91 8.04 -8.76
N TRP A 93 -11.91 7.72 -7.95
CA TRP A 93 -10.51 7.81 -8.36
C TRP A 93 -10.17 6.88 -9.52
N VAL A 94 -10.59 5.62 -9.44
CA VAL A 94 -10.38 4.66 -10.52
C VAL A 94 -11.07 5.12 -11.81
N VAL A 95 -12.31 5.59 -11.72
CA VAL A 95 -13.04 6.15 -12.87
C VAL A 95 -12.30 7.35 -13.47
N TRP A 96 -11.79 8.25 -12.62
CA TRP A 96 -11.04 9.42 -13.06
C TRP A 96 -9.71 9.07 -13.75
N LEU A 97 -9.03 8.00 -13.32
CA LEU A 97 -7.80 7.53 -13.96
C LEU A 97 -8.04 7.06 -15.41
N GLU A 98 -9.19 6.46 -15.68
CA GLU A 98 -9.62 5.98 -17.00
C GLU A 98 -10.18 7.13 -17.85
N ASN A 99 -10.98 8.01 -17.25
CA ASN A 99 -11.57 9.16 -17.90
C ASN A 99 -11.34 10.46 -17.09
N PRO A 100 -10.28 11.23 -17.38
CA PRO A 100 -9.97 12.47 -16.68
C PRO A 100 -11.02 13.59 -16.82
N GLN A 101 -12.04 13.41 -17.68
CA GLN A 101 -13.19 14.32 -17.80
C GLN A 101 -14.28 14.02 -16.77
N SER A 102 -14.17 12.92 -16.01
CA SER A 102 -15.09 12.62 -14.92
C SER A 102 -14.90 13.60 -13.75
N PRO A 103 -15.88 13.70 -12.82
CA PRO A 103 -15.73 14.52 -11.63
C PRO A 103 -14.43 14.24 -10.87
N THR A 104 -13.68 15.30 -10.56
CA THR A 104 -12.40 15.21 -9.85
C THR A 104 -12.60 14.64 -8.45
N PRO A 105 -11.89 13.56 -8.08
CA PRO A 105 -11.92 13.04 -6.71
C PRO A 105 -11.38 14.05 -5.70
N ASP A 106 -11.85 13.95 -4.45
CA ASP A 106 -11.20 14.63 -3.33
C ASP A 106 -9.85 13.95 -3.04
N PHE A 107 -8.79 14.54 -3.61
CA PHE A 107 -7.43 14.03 -3.47
C PHE A 107 -6.88 14.14 -2.04
N ALA A 108 -7.36 15.08 -1.23
CA ALA A 108 -6.91 15.19 0.16
C ALA A 108 -7.46 14.03 1.01
N VAL A 109 -8.75 13.72 0.85
CA VAL A 109 -9.37 12.56 1.49
C VAL A 109 -8.73 11.27 1.01
N LEU A 110 -8.58 11.10 -0.30
CA LEU A 110 -8.01 9.91 -0.89
C LEU A 110 -6.55 9.68 -0.45
N ARG A 111 -5.75 10.74 -0.30
CA ARG A 111 -4.40 10.67 0.26
C ARG A 111 -4.41 10.09 1.67
N LYS A 112 -5.32 10.58 2.52
CA LYS A 112 -5.46 10.12 3.90
C LYS A 112 -5.85 8.64 3.96
N GLU A 113 -6.79 8.23 3.12
CA GLU A 113 -7.25 6.85 3.07
C GLU A 113 -6.19 5.88 2.52
N ILE A 114 -5.44 6.28 1.49
CA ILE A 114 -4.31 5.49 0.97
C ILE A 114 -3.18 5.41 1.99
N ASN A 115 -2.88 6.49 2.71
CA ASN A 115 -1.90 6.45 3.80
C ASN A 115 -2.33 5.44 4.89
N ALA A 116 -3.61 5.47 5.29
CA ALA A 116 -4.14 4.50 6.24
C ALA A 116 -4.02 3.05 5.71
N TRP A 117 -4.34 2.81 4.44
CA TRP A 117 -4.16 1.50 3.84
C TRP A 117 -2.68 1.06 3.77
N LEU A 118 -1.78 1.94 3.33
CA LEU A 118 -0.34 1.65 3.30
C LEU A 118 0.20 1.30 4.69
N THR A 119 -0.33 1.94 5.73
CA THR A 119 0.10 1.69 7.12
C THR A 119 -0.42 0.35 7.66
N HIS A 120 -1.65 -0.04 7.31
CA HIS A 120 -2.36 -1.13 7.98
C HIS A 120 -2.60 -2.39 7.13
N HIS A 121 -2.30 -2.36 5.82
CA HIS A 121 -2.39 -3.58 5.01
C HIS A 121 -1.44 -4.65 5.53
N GLN A 122 -1.82 -5.90 5.30
CA GLN A 122 -1.07 -7.06 5.71
C GLN A 122 -0.52 -7.78 4.48
N LEU A 123 0.67 -8.33 4.65
CA LEU A 123 1.15 -9.30 3.68
C LEU A 123 0.29 -10.56 3.84
N PRO A 124 -0.10 -11.21 2.73
CA PRO A 124 -0.66 -12.54 2.82
C PRO A 124 0.33 -13.41 3.60
N GLU A 125 -0.20 -14.23 4.51
CA GLU A 125 0.62 -15.23 5.19
C GLU A 125 1.27 -16.08 4.09
N LYS A 126 2.59 -15.95 3.93
CA LYS A 126 3.30 -16.84 3.01
C LYS A 126 3.08 -18.23 3.59
N ALA A 127 2.46 -19.11 2.82
CA ALA A 127 2.62 -20.53 3.04
C ALA A 127 4.13 -20.81 2.96
N GLU A 128 4.78 -20.89 4.13
CA GLU A 128 6.15 -21.36 4.27
C GLU A 128 6.24 -22.82 3.85
#